data_AF-A0A414PU41-F1
#
_entry.id   AF-A0A414PU41-F1
#
_cell.length_a   1.000
_cell.length_b   1.000
_cell.length_c   1.000
_cell.angle_alpha   90.00
_cell.angle_beta   90.00
_cell.angle_gamma   90.00
#
_symmetry.space_group_name_H-M   'P 1'
#
loop_
_entity.id
_entity.type
_entity.pdbx_description
1 polymer ?
#
loop_
_entity_poly.entity_id
_entity_poly.type
_entity_poly.pdbx_seq_one_letter_code
_entity_poly.pdbx_strand_id
1 'polypeptide(L)'
;MKLKNIFICILIFTLNIISYAESSIPKVEYKKIEVNSLEDIKKWKDSDELYVFTKINIDLSKLSPLKKKDTFVDILLPSIKVVNAEIENNRNIAKTLSQKTTLSEEEKKYAENLFKKYRVEYGDWEKLYSRLIIYPTSLILTQGAIESGWGTSRFFKEGNNLFGMWSTNPNEPRIPAKGVRKNGFVPHLKKYDSVKGSVSDFVLNFSRNKAYTNLRKLLRENQPPQIVAEGLINYSEEKERYVKKVINTMNYNEFTEFDTPIE
;
A
#
# COMPACT_ATOMS: atom_id res chain seq x y z
N MET A 1 50.71 -4.13 25.11
CA MET A 1 50.79 -3.79 23.68
C MET A 1 49.48 -4.16 23.01
N LYS A 2 48.88 -3.20 22.28
CA LYS A 2 47.59 -3.22 21.53
C LYS A 2 46.33 -2.83 22.32
N LEU A 3 46.20 -1.53 22.58
CA LEU A 3 44.89 -0.87 22.65
C LEU A 3 44.26 -0.90 21.24
N LYS A 4 43.03 -1.41 21.12
CA LYS A 4 42.22 -1.24 19.91
C LYS A 4 41.47 0.08 20.04
N ASN A 5 41.77 1.02 19.16
CA ASN A 5 41.03 2.26 18.98
C ASN A 5 39.58 1.93 18.61
N ILE A 6 38.65 2.25 19.50
CA ILE A 6 37.22 2.28 19.21
C ILE A 6 36.95 3.66 18.60
N PHE A 7 36.79 3.71 17.28
CA PHE A 7 36.24 4.86 16.58
C PHE A 7 34.71 4.83 16.79
N ILE A 8 34.21 5.63 17.72
CA ILE A 8 32.77 5.92 17.80
C ILE A 8 32.50 6.98 16.73
N CYS A 9 32.02 6.54 15.57
CA CYS A 9 31.38 7.43 14.61
C CYS A 9 30.06 7.89 15.21
N ILE A 10 30.05 9.07 15.84
CA ILE A 10 28.82 9.76 16.22
C ILE A 10 28.17 10.22 14.91
N LEU A 11 27.23 9.43 14.41
CA LEU A 11 26.36 9.83 13.32
C LEU A 11 25.39 10.87 13.89
N ILE A 12 25.72 12.15 13.74
CA ILE A 12 24.83 13.25 14.10
C ILE A 12 23.68 13.21 13.09
N PHE A 13 22.54 12.67 13.51
CA PHE A 13 21.30 12.70 12.73
C PHE A 13 20.77 14.14 12.78
N THR A 14 21.15 14.98 11.81
CA THR A 14 20.53 16.29 11.67
C THR A 14 19.11 16.06 11.20
N LEU A 15 18.14 16.28 12.11
CA LEU A 15 16.74 16.51 11.75
C LEU A 15 16.73 17.68 10.76
N ASN A 16 16.58 17.39 9.47
CA ASN A 16 16.27 18.40 8.48
C ASN A 16 14.84 18.89 8.78
N ILE A 17 14.74 19.93 9.61
CA ILE A 17 13.55 20.76 9.67
C ILE A 17 13.55 21.54 8.35
N ILE A 18 12.87 20.99 7.35
CA ILE A 18 12.58 21.74 6.13
C ILE A 18 11.60 22.85 6.54
N SER A 19 12.15 24.04 6.73
CA SER A 19 11.37 25.27 6.74
C SER A 19 10.77 25.42 5.35
N TYR A 20 9.46 25.14 5.22
CA TYR A 20 8.70 25.41 4.00
C TYR A 20 8.55 26.93 3.82
N ALA A 21 9.61 27.56 3.33
CA ALA A 21 9.53 28.83 2.65
C ALA A 21 9.39 28.52 1.15
N GLU A 22 8.34 29.08 0.55
CA GLU A 22 7.83 28.92 -0.84
C GLU A 22 6.87 27.74 -1.11
N SER A 23 5.70 28.15 -1.60
CA SER A 23 4.42 27.45 -1.65
C SER A 23 4.35 26.35 -2.71
N SER A 24 4.60 25.11 -2.31
CA SER A 24 4.02 23.96 -3.00
C SER A 24 3.81 22.82 -2.01
N ILE A 25 2.68 22.12 -2.12
CA ILE A 25 2.47 20.91 -1.34
C ILE A 25 3.47 19.84 -1.80
N PRO A 26 4.33 19.31 -0.91
CA PRO A 26 5.34 18.33 -1.31
C PRO A 26 4.68 17.07 -1.86
N LYS A 27 5.25 16.51 -2.92
CA LYS A 27 4.78 15.29 -3.57
C LYS A 27 5.87 14.25 -3.56
N VAL A 28 5.46 12.99 -3.43
CA VAL A 28 6.35 11.84 -3.58
C VAL A 28 6.54 11.59 -5.06
N GLU A 29 7.75 11.80 -5.55
CA GLU A 29 8.13 11.54 -6.94
C GLU A 29 8.58 10.08 -7.10
N TYR A 30 8.20 9.47 -8.22
CA TYR A 30 8.58 8.10 -8.54
C TYR A 30 8.54 7.84 -10.06
N LYS A 31 9.33 6.86 -10.52
CA LYS A 31 9.35 6.43 -11.92
C LYS A 31 8.21 5.46 -12.24
N LYS A 32 7.73 5.48 -13.49
CA LYS A 32 6.71 4.57 -14.00
C LYS A 32 7.33 3.63 -15.02
N ILE A 33 7.28 2.34 -14.74
CA ILE A 33 8.00 1.32 -15.49
C ILE A 33 7.03 0.29 -16.07
N GLU A 34 7.21 -0.07 -17.35
CA GLU A 34 6.54 -1.22 -17.95
C GLU A 34 7.46 -2.44 -17.89
N VAL A 35 6.92 -3.57 -17.47
CA VAL A 35 7.63 -4.85 -17.41
C VAL A 35 7.30 -5.66 -18.65
N ASN A 36 8.32 -5.96 -19.46
CA ASN A 36 8.21 -6.81 -20.65
C ASN A 36 8.93 -8.15 -20.49
N SER A 37 9.82 -8.25 -19.50
CA SER A 37 10.61 -9.43 -19.21
C SER A 37 10.93 -9.55 -17.72
N LEU A 38 11.42 -10.71 -17.28
CA LEU A 38 11.95 -10.88 -15.92
C LEU A 38 13.21 -10.03 -15.68
N GLU A 39 13.94 -9.67 -16.74
CA GLU A 39 15.15 -8.87 -16.64
C GLU A 39 14.83 -7.41 -16.31
N ASP A 40 13.69 -6.89 -16.80
CA ASP A 40 13.21 -5.56 -16.41
C ASP A 40 12.97 -5.48 -14.90
N ILE A 41 12.41 -6.53 -14.29
CA ILE A 41 12.17 -6.58 -12.85
C ILE A 41 13.50 -6.56 -12.09
N LYS A 42 14.45 -7.42 -12.47
CA LYS A 42 15.77 -7.49 -11.82
C LYS A 42 16.53 -6.18 -11.92
N LYS A 43 16.54 -5.56 -13.10
CA LYS A 43 17.22 -4.29 -13.35
C LYS A 43 16.76 -3.19 -12.38
N TRP A 44 15.47 -3.15 -12.08
CA TRP A 44 14.90 -2.14 -11.20
C TRP A 44 14.93 -2.51 -9.72
N LYS A 45 15.07 -3.80 -9.39
CA LYS A 45 15.03 -4.30 -8.01
C LYS A 45 16.04 -3.62 -7.10
N ASP A 46 17.23 -3.36 -7.61
CA ASP A 46 18.35 -2.75 -6.87
C ASP A 46 18.46 -1.22 -7.11
N SER A 47 17.40 -0.59 -7.64
CA SER A 47 17.37 0.86 -7.85
C SER A 47 17.16 1.62 -6.54
N ASP A 48 17.93 2.69 -6.35
CA ASP A 48 17.75 3.65 -5.25
C ASP A 48 16.56 4.61 -5.48
N GLU A 49 16.01 4.66 -6.70
CA GLU A 49 14.86 5.50 -7.02
C GLU A 49 13.55 4.83 -6.58
N LEU A 50 12.57 5.64 -6.14
CA LEU A 50 11.19 5.15 -6.03
C LEU A 50 10.61 4.89 -7.42
N TYR A 51 9.97 3.73 -7.60
CA TYR A 51 9.33 3.36 -8.86
C TYR A 51 8.09 2.49 -8.65
N VAL A 52 7.26 2.41 -9.69
CA VAL A 52 6.09 1.54 -9.73
C VAL A 52 5.97 0.89 -11.10
N PHE A 53 5.41 -0.32 -11.14
CA PHE A 53 5.07 -0.96 -12.40
C PHE A 53 3.67 -0.56 -12.86
N THR A 54 3.57 -0.04 -14.09
CA THR A 54 2.31 0.35 -14.74
C THR A 54 1.67 -0.80 -15.50
N LYS A 55 2.49 -1.70 -16.06
CA LYS A 55 2.03 -2.84 -16.84
C LYS A 55 2.95 -4.04 -16.64
N ILE A 56 2.37 -5.22 -16.46
CA ILE A 56 3.08 -6.49 -16.30
C ILE A 56 2.80 -7.37 -17.52
N ASN A 57 3.65 -7.32 -18.54
CA ASN A 57 3.50 -8.08 -19.79
C ASN A 57 4.16 -9.48 -19.72
N ILE A 58 4.38 -10.02 -18.52
CA ILE A 58 4.88 -11.37 -18.29
C ILE A 58 3.80 -12.27 -17.70
N ASP A 59 3.81 -13.55 -18.08
CA ASP A 59 2.87 -14.53 -17.55
C ASP A 59 3.50 -15.31 -16.37
N LEU A 60 3.18 -14.88 -15.15
CA LEU A 60 3.66 -15.50 -13.91
C LEU A 60 3.22 -16.98 -13.78
N SER A 61 2.17 -17.41 -14.48
CA SER A 61 1.70 -18.80 -14.42
C SER A 61 2.67 -19.80 -15.06
N LYS A 62 3.58 -19.32 -15.92
CA LYS A 62 4.60 -20.13 -16.59
C LYS A 62 5.88 -20.33 -15.76
N LEU A 63 5.99 -19.66 -14.60
CA LEU A 63 7.15 -19.76 -13.72
C LEU A 63 7.02 -20.94 -12.75
N SER A 64 8.16 -21.46 -12.30
CA SER A 64 8.17 -22.44 -11.20
C SER A 64 7.55 -21.84 -9.93
N PRO A 65 7.00 -22.65 -9.02
CA PRO A 65 6.33 -22.14 -7.83
C PRO A 65 7.19 -21.16 -7.01
N LEU A 66 8.47 -21.48 -6.79
CA LEU A 66 9.39 -20.60 -6.07
C LEU A 66 9.61 -19.30 -6.84
N LYS A 67 9.99 -19.39 -8.13
CA LYS A 67 10.29 -18.20 -8.93
C LYS A 67 9.07 -17.28 -9.08
N LYS A 68 7.86 -17.85 -9.15
CA LYS A 68 6.61 -17.09 -9.18
C LYS A 68 6.42 -16.25 -7.92
N LYS A 69 6.68 -16.82 -6.74
CA LYS A 69 6.55 -16.11 -5.47
C LYS A 69 7.54 -14.95 -5.37
N ASP A 70 8.80 -15.20 -5.70
CA ASP A 70 9.85 -14.17 -5.68
C ASP A 70 9.50 -13.02 -6.64
N THR A 71 9.17 -13.36 -7.89
CA THR A 71 8.79 -12.36 -8.89
C THR A 71 7.52 -11.60 -8.48
N PHE A 72 6.56 -12.26 -7.82
CA PHE A 72 5.37 -11.59 -7.30
C PHE A 72 5.72 -10.52 -6.24
N VAL A 73 6.61 -10.86 -5.30
CA VAL A 73 7.10 -9.92 -4.29
C VAL A 73 7.83 -8.75 -4.96
N ASP A 74 8.73 -9.04 -5.91
CA ASP A 74 9.49 -8.03 -6.65
C ASP A 74 8.59 -7.06 -7.45
N ILE A 75 7.44 -7.55 -7.94
CA ILE A 75 6.44 -6.72 -8.63
C ILE A 75 5.69 -5.80 -7.65
N LEU A 76 5.34 -6.31 -6.47
CA LEU A 76 4.44 -5.64 -5.55
C LEU A 76 5.16 -4.65 -4.63
N LEU A 77 6.35 -5.00 -4.14
CA LEU A 77 7.08 -4.25 -3.13
C LEU A 77 7.35 -2.77 -3.50
N PRO A 78 7.74 -2.41 -4.75
CA PRO A 78 7.98 -1.01 -5.11
C PRO A 78 6.71 -0.15 -4.98
N SER A 79 5.56 -0.72 -5.33
CA SER A 79 4.27 -0.06 -5.18
C SER A 79 3.88 0.14 -3.72
N ILE A 80 4.22 -0.81 -2.83
CA ILE A 80 4.02 -0.66 -1.39
C ILE A 80 4.90 0.46 -0.85
N LYS A 81 6.20 0.49 -1.19
CA LYS A 81 7.15 1.53 -0.78
C LYS A 81 6.63 2.94 -1.15
N VAL A 82 6.16 3.12 -2.38
CA VAL A 82 5.59 4.41 -2.84
C VAL A 82 4.31 4.76 -2.08
N VAL A 83 3.40 3.81 -1.85
CA VAL A 83 2.16 4.09 -1.09
C VAL A 83 2.47 4.47 0.35
N ASN A 84 3.42 3.79 1.01
CA ASN A 84 3.85 4.12 2.36
C ASN A 84 4.47 5.52 2.41
N ALA A 85 5.37 5.84 1.48
CA ALA A 85 5.95 7.19 1.36
C ALA A 85 4.88 8.26 1.13
N GLU A 86 3.88 8.00 0.25
CA GLU A 86 2.77 8.93 0.03
C GLU A 86 1.95 9.14 1.32
N ILE A 87 1.70 8.09 2.11
CA ILE A 87 0.95 8.20 3.36
C ILE A 87 1.76 8.96 4.42
N GLU A 88 3.05 8.69 4.58
CA GLU A 88 3.91 9.43 5.51
C GLU A 88 4.03 10.90 5.13
N ASN A 89 4.19 11.21 3.84
CA ASN A 89 4.16 12.58 3.35
C ASN A 89 2.83 13.27 3.71
N ASN A 90 1.69 12.59 3.51
CA ASN A 90 0.38 13.14 3.91
C ASN A 90 0.27 13.33 5.43
N ARG A 91 0.89 12.48 6.26
CA ARG A 91 0.93 12.63 7.73
C ARG A 91 1.72 13.88 8.12
N ASN A 92 2.88 14.08 7.51
CA ASN A 92 3.71 15.27 7.74
C ASN A 92 3.00 16.55 7.33
N ILE A 93 2.39 16.56 6.14
CA ILE A 93 1.59 17.71 5.69
C ILE A 93 0.43 17.95 6.65
N ALA A 94 -0.37 16.94 6.98
CA ALA A 94 -1.52 17.10 7.88
C ALA A 94 -1.11 17.66 9.26
N LYS A 95 0.01 17.19 9.82
CA LYS A 95 0.58 17.73 11.05
C LYS A 95 0.92 19.21 10.91
N THR A 96 1.65 19.59 9.86
CA THR A 96 2.01 20.99 9.59
C THR A 96 0.77 21.87 9.41
N LEU A 97 -0.20 21.45 8.59
CA LEU A 97 -1.40 22.23 8.33
C LEU A 97 -2.29 22.37 9.58
N SER A 98 -2.34 21.36 10.46
CA SER A 98 -3.11 21.42 11.71
C SER A 98 -2.62 22.48 12.70
N GLN A 99 -1.37 22.92 12.58
CA GLN A 99 -0.73 23.90 13.47
C GLN A 99 -0.80 25.33 12.93
N LYS A 100 -1.22 25.52 11.68
CA LYS A 100 -1.31 26.84 11.04
C LYS A 100 -2.59 27.56 11.46
N THR A 101 -2.47 28.84 11.76
CA THR A 101 -3.61 29.73 12.01
C THR A 101 -4.38 30.08 10.73
N THR A 102 -3.69 30.12 9.59
CA THR A 102 -4.28 30.40 8.28
C THR A 102 -3.59 29.54 7.23
N LEU A 103 -4.39 28.95 6.35
CA LEU A 103 -3.93 28.13 5.22
C LEU A 103 -3.96 28.96 3.94
N SER A 104 -3.01 28.75 3.04
CA SER A 104 -3.14 29.24 1.66
C SER A 104 -4.30 28.51 0.95
N GLU A 105 -4.78 29.06 -0.18
CA GLU A 105 -5.84 28.40 -0.97
C GLU A 105 -5.41 27.01 -1.48
N GLU A 106 -4.14 26.83 -1.83
CA GLU A 106 -3.59 25.52 -2.23
C GLU A 106 -3.63 24.53 -1.06
N GLU A 107 -3.19 24.97 0.13
CA GLU A 107 -3.17 24.16 1.34
C GLU A 107 -4.57 23.77 1.80
N LYS A 108 -5.50 24.72 1.77
CA LYS A 108 -6.91 24.50 2.09
C LYS A 108 -7.52 23.47 1.14
N LYS A 109 -7.35 23.65 -0.17
CA LYS A 109 -7.84 22.71 -1.18
C LYS A 109 -7.23 21.32 -1.01
N TYR A 110 -5.93 21.25 -0.70
CA TYR A 110 -5.27 19.98 -0.42
C TYR A 110 -5.85 19.30 0.83
N ALA A 111 -6.01 20.04 1.92
CA ALA A 111 -6.60 19.53 3.15
C ALA A 111 -8.03 19.02 2.93
N GLU A 112 -8.90 19.81 2.28
CA GLU A 112 -10.28 19.42 1.93
C GLU A 112 -10.32 18.10 1.15
N ASN A 113 -9.45 17.94 0.16
CA ASN A 113 -9.34 16.70 -0.60
C ASN A 113 -8.87 15.52 0.27
N LEU A 114 -7.92 15.75 1.19
CA LEU A 114 -7.42 14.73 2.09
C LEU A 114 -8.51 14.26 3.07
N PHE A 115 -9.22 15.19 3.71
CA PHE A 115 -10.37 14.91 4.57
C PHE A 115 -11.45 14.11 3.82
N LYS A 116 -11.81 14.54 2.61
CA LYS A 116 -12.77 13.84 1.75
C LYS A 116 -12.32 12.43 1.39
N LYS A 117 -11.05 12.24 1.01
CA LYS A 117 -10.47 10.93 0.63
C LYS A 117 -10.61 9.92 1.77
N TYR A 118 -10.31 10.33 3.00
CA TYR A 118 -10.36 9.50 4.20
C TYR A 118 -11.73 9.47 4.89
N ARG A 119 -12.73 10.18 4.35
CA ARG A 119 -14.10 10.28 4.90
C ARG A 119 -14.11 10.79 6.35
N VAL A 120 -13.34 11.85 6.58
CA VAL A 120 -13.26 12.57 7.84
C VAL A 120 -13.85 13.97 7.63
N GLU A 121 -14.54 14.48 8.65
CA GLU A 121 -15.06 15.83 8.66
C GLU A 121 -13.91 16.85 8.62
N TYR A 122 -14.06 17.89 7.80
CA TYR A 122 -13.00 18.89 7.65
C TYR A 122 -12.71 19.59 8.98
N GLY A 123 -11.43 19.66 9.35
CA GLY A 123 -10.96 20.24 10.62
C GLY A 123 -10.76 19.23 11.76
N ASP A 124 -11.27 18.00 11.65
CA ASP A 124 -11.02 16.92 12.62
C ASP A 124 -9.65 16.25 12.36
N TRP A 125 -8.58 17.00 12.60
CA TRP A 125 -7.20 16.61 12.32
C TRP A 125 -6.77 15.34 13.08
N GLU A 126 -7.19 15.19 14.33
CA GLU A 126 -6.93 14.00 15.15
C GLU A 126 -7.51 12.74 14.50
N LYS A 127 -8.78 12.80 14.09
CA LYS A 127 -9.40 11.68 13.38
C LYS A 127 -8.76 11.45 12.03
N LEU A 128 -8.38 12.49 11.28
CA LEU A 128 -7.66 12.33 10.03
C LEU A 128 -6.32 11.59 10.24
N TYR A 129 -5.55 11.99 11.25
CA TYR A 129 -4.29 11.33 11.59
C TYR A 129 -4.50 9.85 11.95
N SER A 130 -5.58 9.52 12.67
CA SER A 130 -5.96 8.13 12.99
C SER A 130 -6.31 7.28 11.76
N ARG A 131 -6.58 7.91 10.60
CA ARG A 131 -6.94 7.26 9.32
C ARG A 131 -5.76 7.11 8.38
N LEU A 132 -4.75 7.97 8.50
CA LEU A 132 -3.50 7.92 7.75
C LEU A 132 -2.59 6.79 8.27
N ILE A 133 -3.08 5.54 8.20
CA ILE A 133 -2.35 4.37 8.66
C ILE A 133 -1.30 3.89 7.66
N ILE A 134 -0.17 3.41 8.15
CA ILE A 134 0.71 2.51 7.39
C ILE A 134 0.23 1.09 7.67
N TYR A 135 -0.17 0.37 6.62
CA TYR A 135 -0.58 -1.02 6.73
C TYR A 135 0.65 -1.91 6.50
N PRO A 136 0.91 -2.94 7.34
CA PRO A 136 2.12 -3.75 7.25
C PRO A 136 2.35 -4.29 5.84
N THR A 137 3.58 -4.14 5.36
CA THR A 137 4.02 -4.66 4.05
C THR A 137 3.76 -6.15 3.96
N SER A 138 4.04 -6.88 5.03
CA SER A 138 3.80 -8.33 5.14
C SER A 138 2.33 -8.70 4.88
N LEU A 139 1.38 -7.93 5.41
CA LEU A 139 -0.05 -8.15 5.20
C LEU A 139 -0.48 -7.79 3.78
N ILE A 140 0.07 -6.73 3.19
CA ILE A 140 -0.20 -6.38 1.78
C ILE A 140 0.31 -7.49 0.85
N LEU A 141 1.54 -7.96 1.05
CA LEU A 141 2.12 -9.07 0.28
C LEU A 141 1.29 -10.34 0.43
N THR A 142 0.94 -10.69 1.68
CA THR A 142 0.14 -11.89 1.99
C THR A 142 -1.22 -11.85 1.32
N GLN A 143 -1.99 -10.78 1.54
CA GLN A 143 -3.33 -10.67 0.97
C GLN A 143 -3.25 -10.55 -0.55
N GLY A 144 -2.29 -9.81 -1.09
CA GLY A 144 -2.06 -9.74 -2.53
C GLY A 144 -1.82 -11.13 -3.14
N ALA A 145 -1.00 -11.96 -2.49
CA ALA A 145 -0.73 -13.33 -2.93
C ALA A 145 -1.98 -14.22 -2.88
N ILE A 146 -2.78 -14.13 -1.81
CA ILE A 146 -4.02 -14.88 -1.63
C ILE A 146 -5.07 -14.47 -2.66
N GLU A 147 -5.34 -13.18 -2.80
CA GLU A 147 -6.43 -12.64 -3.63
C GLU A 147 -6.14 -12.78 -5.14
N SER A 148 -4.87 -12.61 -5.54
CA SER A 148 -4.47 -12.68 -6.95
C SER A 148 -3.98 -14.05 -7.40
N GLY A 149 -3.86 -15.02 -6.47
CA GLY A 149 -3.21 -16.30 -6.73
C GLY A 149 -1.76 -16.11 -7.17
N TRP A 150 -0.97 -15.34 -6.41
CA TRP A 150 0.41 -14.98 -6.74
C TRP A 150 0.55 -14.26 -8.10
N GLY A 151 -0.35 -13.32 -8.38
CA GLY A 151 -0.34 -12.50 -9.59
C GLY A 151 -0.77 -13.25 -10.86
N THR A 152 -1.40 -14.41 -10.74
CA THR A 152 -1.86 -15.18 -11.91
C THR A 152 -3.30 -14.84 -12.34
N SER A 153 -4.05 -14.17 -11.46
CA SER A 153 -5.42 -13.73 -11.71
C SER A 153 -5.54 -12.87 -12.97
N ARG A 154 -6.61 -13.11 -13.74
CA ARG A 154 -6.97 -12.31 -14.92
C ARG A 154 -7.10 -10.83 -14.58
N PHE A 155 -7.73 -10.49 -13.45
CA PHE A 155 -7.97 -9.10 -13.07
C PHE A 155 -6.69 -8.36 -12.71
N PHE A 156 -5.67 -9.07 -12.22
CA PHE A 156 -4.35 -8.50 -12.06
C PHE A 156 -3.69 -8.28 -13.42
N LYS A 157 -3.65 -9.29 -14.28
CA LYS A 157 -3.00 -9.22 -15.60
C LYS A 157 -3.60 -8.13 -16.51
N GLU A 158 -4.93 -8.01 -16.55
CA GLU A 158 -5.61 -7.07 -17.45
C GLU A 158 -5.91 -5.71 -16.80
N GLY A 159 -5.94 -5.65 -15.46
CA GLY A 159 -6.46 -4.51 -14.71
C GLY A 159 -5.60 -4.01 -13.57
N ASN A 160 -4.41 -4.57 -13.36
CA ASN A 160 -3.57 -4.33 -12.18
C ASN A 160 -4.29 -4.53 -10.84
N ASN A 161 -5.44 -5.22 -10.82
CA ASN A 161 -6.27 -5.37 -9.64
C ASN A 161 -5.87 -6.63 -8.87
N LEU A 162 -4.97 -6.46 -7.90
CA LEU A 162 -4.45 -7.54 -7.06
C LEU A 162 -5.50 -8.08 -6.09
N PHE A 163 -6.30 -7.20 -5.53
CA PHE A 163 -7.14 -7.49 -4.37
C PHE A 163 -8.61 -7.76 -4.72
N GLY A 164 -8.91 -7.94 -6.01
CA GLY A 164 -10.27 -8.23 -6.47
C GLY A 164 -11.27 -7.10 -6.21
N MET A 165 -10.80 -5.85 -6.17
CA MET A 165 -11.63 -4.69 -5.78
C MET A 165 -12.79 -4.47 -6.76
N TRP A 166 -14.00 -4.42 -6.23
CA TRP A 166 -15.22 -4.22 -7.00
C TRP A 166 -15.34 -2.78 -7.47
N SER A 167 -15.88 -2.61 -8.67
CA SER A 167 -16.23 -1.32 -9.25
C SER A 167 -17.74 -1.10 -9.13
N THR A 168 -18.13 -0.08 -8.39
CA THR A 168 -19.54 0.35 -8.26
C THR A 168 -19.84 1.60 -9.09
N ASN A 169 -18.81 2.27 -9.62
CA ASN A 169 -18.96 3.47 -10.43
C ASN A 169 -18.80 3.10 -11.92
N PRO A 170 -19.85 3.24 -12.76
CA PRO A 170 -19.74 2.91 -14.17
C PRO A 170 -18.80 3.81 -14.97
N ASN A 171 -18.46 4.98 -14.43
CA ASN A 171 -17.59 5.96 -15.08
C ASN A 171 -16.10 5.77 -14.74
N GLU A 172 -15.74 4.78 -13.91
CA GLU A 172 -14.34 4.47 -13.62
C GLU A 172 -13.85 3.30 -14.51
N PRO A 173 -12.53 3.23 -14.83
CA PRO A 173 -11.97 2.09 -15.54
C PRO A 173 -12.26 0.77 -14.82
N ARG A 174 -12.84 -0.19 -15.53
CA ARG A 174 -13.31 -1.46 -14.96
C ARG A 174 -13.34 -2.59 -15.97
N ILE A 175 -13.32 -3.83 -15.47
CA ILE A 175 -13.34 -5.07 -16.26
C ILE A 175 -14.50 -5.94 -15.77
N PRO A 176 -15.33 -6.53 -16.65
CA PRO A 176 -16.40 -7.41 -16.24
C PRO A 176 -15.87 -8.75 -15.73
N ALA A 177 -16.50 -9.25 -14.67
CA ALA A 177 -16.36 -10.65 -14.29
C ALA A 177 -16.96 -11.55 -15.38
N LYS A 178 -16.43 -12.78 -15.51
CA LYS A 178 -16.95 -13.74 -16.50
C LYS A 178 -18.35 -14.27 -16.15
N GLY A 179 -18.76 -14.18 -14.88
CA GLY A 179 -20.04 -14.68 -14.40
C GLY A 179 -21.14 -13.62 -14.44
N VAL A 180 -22.34 -14.03 -14.83
CA VAL A 180 -23.58 -13.27 -14.72
C VAL A 180 -24.35 -13.81 -13.51
N ARG A 181 -24.84 -12.93 -12.63
CA ARG A 181 -25.72 -13.34 -11.53
C ARG A 181 -27.07 -13.79 -12.08
N LYS A 182 -27.84 -14.56 -11.29
CA LYS A 182 -29.18 -15.05 -11.66
C LYS A 182 -30.15 -13.95 -12.13
N ASN A 183 -29.94 -12.71 -11.67
CA ASN A 183 -30.73 -11.53 -12.03
C ASN A 183 -30.16 -10.73 -13.22
N GLY A 184 -29.22 -11.29 -14.00
CA GLY A 184 -28.59 -10.61 -15.13
C GLY A 184 -27.47 -9.62 -14.76
N PHE A 185 -27.21 -9.39 -13.47
CA PHE A 185 -26.15 -8.47 -13.03
C PHE A 185 -24.76 -9.05 -13.31
N VAL A 186 -23.92 -8.28 -14.00
CA VAL A 186 -22.50 -8.59 -14.23
C VAL A 186 -21.65 -7.79 -13.24
N PRO A 187 -21.01 -8.43 -12.25
CA PRO A 187 -20.05 -7.75 -11.39
C PRO A 187 -18.90 -7.18 -12.22
N HIS A 188 -18.51 -5.96 -11.91
CA HIS A 188 -17.35 -5.31 -12.50
C HIS A 188 -16.28 -5.12 -11.43
N LEU A 189 -15.02 -5.31 -11.82
CA LEU A 189 -13.87 -5.08 -10.97
C LEU A 189 -13.10 -3.87 -11.49
N LYS A 190 -12.51 -3.11 -10.57
CA LYS A 190 -11.72 -1.92 -10.91
C LYS A 190 -10.52 -2.28 -11.79
N LYS A 191 -10.14 -1.35 -12.64
CA LYS A 191 -8.88 -1.33 -13.39
C LYS A 191 -8.04 -0.15 -12.93
N TYR A 192 -6.75 -0.39 -12.75
CA TYR A 192 -5.79 0.62 -12.29
C TYR A 192 -4.68 0.82 -13.32
N ASP A 193 -4.18 2.05 -13.41
CA ASP A 193 -3.08 2.41 -14.32
C ASP A 193 -1.72 1.82 -13.89
N SER A 194 -1.63 1.34 -12.65
CA SER A 194 -0.44 0.73 -12.08
C SER A 194 -0.77 -0.18 -10.91
N VAL A 195 0.17 -1.05 -10.55
CA VAL A 195 0.12 -1.88 -9.34
C VAL A 195 -0.09 -1.01 -8.09
N LYS A 196 0.59 0.14 -8.00
CA LYS A 196 0.41 1.16 -6.96
C LYS A 196 -1.03 1.63 -6.81
N GLY A 197 -1.77 1.78 -7.91
CA GLY A 197 -3.17 2.18 -7.86
C GLY A 197 -4.03 1.17 -7.07
N SER A 198 -3.79 -0.13 -7.30
CA SER A 198 -4.48 -1.19 -6.57
C SER A 198 -4.08 -1.24 -5.10
N VAL A 199 -2.78 -1.10 -4.79
CA VAL A 199 -2.28 -1.04 -3.41
C VAL A 199 -2.87 0.16 -2.66
N SER A 200 -2.92 1.34 -3.29
CA SER A 200 -3.44 2.55 -2.68
C SER A 200 -4.93 2.42 -2.33
N ASP A 201 -5.76 1.89 -3.24
CA ASP A 201 -7.20 1.70 -2.99
C ASP A 201 -7.46 0.60 -1.94
N PHE A 202 -6.63 -0.45 -1.93
CA PHE A 202 -6.67 -1.51 -0.92
C PHE A 202 -6.35 -0.99 0.48
N VAL A 203 -5.23 -0.28 0.66
CA VAL A 203 -4.87 0.33 1.95
C VAL A 203 -5.92 1.36 2.37
N LEU A 204 -6.40 2.18 1.44
CA LEU A 204 -7.42 3.19 1.71
C LEU A 204 -8.74 2.58 2.23
N ASN A 205 -9.10 1.36 1.80
CA ASN A 205 -10.26 0.65 2.34
C ASN A 205 -10.12 0.42 3.85
N PHE A 206 -8.96 -0.07 4.30
CA PHE A 206 -8.65 -0.24 5.73
C PHE A 206 -8.52 1.09 6.46
N SER A 207 -8.05 2.15 5.80
CA SER A 207 -8.01 3.48 6.38
C SER A 207 -9.40 4.03 6.68
N ARG A 208 -10.33 4.00 5.72
CA ARG A 208 -11.60 4.77 5.83
C ARG A 208 -12.83 3.97 6.26
N ASN A 209 -12.87 2.65 6.06
CA ASN A 209 -14.08 1.86 6.34
C ASN A 209 -14.26 1.59 7.85
N LYS A 210 -15.49 1.77 8.37
CA LYS A 210 -15.83 1.56 9.78
C LYS A 210 -15.59 0.11 10.24
N ALA A 211 -15.72 -0.87 9.33
CA ALA A 211 -15.49 -2.29 9.63
C ALA A 211 -14.07 -2.58 10.17
N TYR A 212 -13.09 -1.74 9.84
CA TYR A 212 -11.68 -1.91 10.22
C TYR A 212 -11.25 -0.98 11.36
N THR A 213 -12.19 -0.55 12.21
CA THR A 213 -11.85 0.29 13.38
C THR A 213 -10.93 -0.43 14.35
N ASN A 214 -11.16 -1.72 14.60
CA ASN A 214 -10.28 -2.52 15.43
C ASN A 214 -8.88 -2.69 14.80
N LEU A 215 -8.80 -2.99 13.50
CA LEU A 215 -7.53 -3.07 12.78
C LEU A 215 -6.69 -1.79 12.95
N ARG A 216 -7.31 -0.61 12.76
CA ARG A 216 -6.64 0.68 12.99
C ARG A 216 -6.21 0.90 14.44
N LYS A 217 -6.97 0.37 15.41
CA LYS A 217 -6.60 0.43 16.84
C LYS A 217 -5.33 -0.39 17.10
N LEU A 218 -5.30 -1.64 16.62
CA LEU A 218 -4.15 -2.54 16.77
C LEU A 218 -2.88 -1.94 16.15
N LEU A 219 -3.00 -1.29 14.98
CA LEU A 219 -1.88 -0.56 14.37
C LEU A 219 -1.37 0.59 15.25
N ARG A 220 -2.25 1.39 15.84
CA ARG A 220 -1.83 2.50 16.74
C ARG A 220 -1.19 1.99 18.03
N GLU A 221 -1.56 0.79 18.46
CA GLU A 221 -0.97 0.11 19.61
C GLU A 221 0.35 -0.61 19.25
N ASN A 222 0.86 -0.42 18.02
CA ASN A 222 2.08 -1.05 17.51
C ASN A 222 2.06 -2.58 17.67
N GLN A 223 0.89 -3.19 17.51
CA GLN A 223 0.74 -4.63 17.59
C GLN A 223 1.44 -5.30 16.39
N PRO A 224 2.00 -6.50 16.56
CA PRO A 224 2.66 -7.21 15.47
C PRO A 224 1.64 -7.57 14.36
N PRO A 225 2.09 -7.75 13.10
CA PRO A 225 1.22 -8.00 11.96
C PRO A 225 0.24 -9.18 12.14
N GLN A 226 0.66 -10.21 12.88
CA GLN A 226 -0.17 -11.37 13.21
C GLN A 226 -1.41 -10.97 14.02
N ILE A 227 -1.23 -10.08 14.99
CA ILE A 227 -2.32 -9.57 15.84
C ILE A 227 -3.15 -8.57 15.03
N VAL A 228 -2.52 -7.69 14.24
CA VAL A 228 -3.25 -6.77 13.34
C VAL A 228 -4.18 -7.53 12.38
N ALA A 229 -3.76 -8.71 11.90
CA ALA A 229 -4.57 -9.55 11.01
C ALA A 229 -5.90 -10.01 11.63
N GLU A 230 -6.02 -10.07 12.97
CA GLU A 230 -7.30 -10.36 13.63
C GLU A 230 -8.37 -9.30 13.32
N GLY A 231 -7.94 -8.07 13.00
CA GLY A 231 -8.81 -7.00 12.52
C GLY A 231 -9.43 -7.24 11.14
N LEU A 232 -9.02 -8.30 10.42
CA LEU A 232 -9.53 -8.66 9.08
C LEU A 232 -10.80 -9.52 9.11
N ILE A 233 -11.40 -9.74 10.28
CA ILE A 233 -12.58 -10.61 10.43
C ILE A 233 -13.74 -10.29 9.46
N ASN A 234 -13.89 -9.02 9.08
CA ASN A 234 -14.94 -8.56 8.16
C ASN A 234 -14.47 -8.37 6.71
N TYR A 235 -13.23 -8.73 6.40
CA TYR A 235 -12.68 -8.64 5.05
C TYR A 235 -13.26 -9.70 4.11
N SER A 236 -13.43 -10.92 4.63
CA SER A 236 -13.93 -12.07 3.86
C SER A 236 -15.15 -12.70 4.53
N GLU A 237 -16.01 -13.30 3.72
CA GLU A 237 -17.13 -14.14 4.19
C GLU A 237 -16.64 -15.37 4.96
N GLU A 238 -15.37 -15.77 4.77
CA GLU A 238 -14.72 -16.86 5.51
C GLU A 238 -14.34 -16.48 6.96
N LYS A 239 -14.52 -15.22 7.38
CA LYS A 239 -14.34 -14.75 8.76
C LYS A 239 -13.00 -15.22 9.38
N GLU A 240 -13.03 -15.91 10.52
CA GLU A 240 -11.84 -16.36 11.26
C GLU A 240 -10.97 -17.31 10.42
N ARG A 241 -11.58 -18.08 9.51
CA ARG A 241 -10.83 -18.95 8.60
C ARG A 241 -9.94 -18.15 7.66
N TYR A 242 -10.42 -16.99 7.20
CA TYR A 242 -9.60 -16.07 6.40
C TYR A 242 -8.44 -15.51 7.21
N VAL A 243 -8.69 -15.06 8.45
CA VAL A 243 -7.65 -14.54 9.35
C VAL A 243 -6.54 -15.57 9.55
N LYS A 244 -6.90 -16.83 9.86
CA LYS A 244 -5.94 -17.94 9.99
C LYS A 244 -5.16 -18.18 8.70
N LYS A 245 -5.84 -18.14 7.54
CA LYS A 245 -5.20 -18.29 6.23
C LYS A 245 -4.16 -17.19 5.97
N VAL A 246 -4.48 -15.94 6.32
CA VAL A 246 -3.54 -14.80 6.22
C VAL A 246 -2.33 -15.05 7.11
N ILE A 247 -2.53 -15.29 8.41
CA ILE A 247 -1.42 -15.48 9.37
C ILE A 247 -0.52 -16.65 8.94
N ASN A 248 -1.09 -17.79 8.56
CA ASN A 248 -0.32 -18.95 8.13
C ASN A 248 0.45 -18.69 6.84
N THR A 249 -0.16 -18.01 5.87
CA THR A 249 0.51 -17.67 4.60
C THR A 249 1.64 -16.67 4.84
N MET A 250 1.42 -15.67 5.68
CA MET A 250 2.43 -14.68 6.04
C MET A 250 3.65 -15.35 6.70
N ASN A 251 3.41 -16.19 7.71
CA ASN A 251 4.48 -16.88 8.43
C ASN A 251 5.22 -17.88 7.53
N TYR A 252 4.51 -18.65 6.70
CA TYR A 252 5.12 -19.64 5.80
C TYR A 252 6.09 -18.99 4.78
N ASN A 253 5.79 -17.77 4.33
CA ASN A 253 6.63 -17.06 3.36
C ASN A 253 7.52 -16.00 4.04
N GLU A 254 7.62 -16.01 5.36
CA GLU A 254 8.51 -15.14 6.16
C GLU A 254 8.32 -13.64 5.88
N PHE A 255 7.13 -13.22 5.43
CA PHE A 255 6.92 -11.87 4.90
C PHE A 255 7.07 -10.74 5.93
N THR A 256 7.10 -11.05 7.22
CA THR A 256 7.41 -10.08 8.27
C THR A 256 8.82 -9.49 8.14
N GLU A 257 9.73 -10.14 7.41
CA GLU A 257 11.04 -9.55 7.11
C GLU A 257 10.94 -8.22 6.34
N PHE A 258 9.86 -8.05 5.55
CA PHE A 258 9.62 -6.83 4.76
C PHE A 258 8.95 -5.69 5.54
N ASP A 259 8.61 -5.89 6.82
CA ASP A 259 8.05 -4.84 7.67
C ASP A 259 9.14 -3.99 8.33
N THR A 260 10.36 -4.50 8.41
CA THR A 260 11.51 -3.73 8.86
C THR A 260 11.89 -2.75 7.76
N PRO A 261 12.20 -1.47 8.06
CA PRO A 261 12.83 -0.59 7.08
C PRO A 261 14.07 -1.32 6.53
N ILE A 262 14.16 -1.46 5.22
CA ILE A 262 15.41 -1.92 4.59
C ILE A 262 16.44 -0.84 4.95
N GLU A 263 17.47 -1.25 5.70
CA GLU A 263 18.61 -0.41 6.11
C GLU A 263 19.29 0.26 4.91
#